data_AF-A0A257UYU4-F1
#
_entry.id   AF-A0A257UYU4-F1
#
_cell.length_a   1.000
_cell.length_b   1.000
_cell.length_c   1.000
_cell.angle_alpha   90.00
_cell.angle_beta   90.00
_cell.angle_gamma   90.00
#
_symmetry.space_group_name_H-M   'P 1'
#
loop_
_entity.id
_entity.type
_entity.pdbx_description
1 polymer ?
#
loop_
_entity_poly.entity_id
_entity_poly.type
_entity_poly.pdbx_seq_one_letter_code
_entity_poly.pdbx_strand_id
1 'polypeptide(L)' 'MKRIFAELISDSNGRADELAVLSIIGVLSFIGLELFAVLVRHQAFEPERFGMGLGSAIAAGAIGMGLSSRFGG' A
#
# COMPACT_ATOMS: atom_id res chain seq x y z
N MET A 1 -14.02 -13.56 6.18
CA MET A 1 -12.64 -13.06 6.34
C MET A 1 -11.67 -13.62 5.30
N LYS A 2 -11.41 -14.94 5.22
CA LYS A 2 -10.43 -15.52 4.26
C LYS A 2 -10.66 -15.14 2.79
N ARG A 3 -11.92 -15.00 2.37
CA ARG A 3 -12.31 -14.72 0.98
C ARG A 3 -11.94 -13.30 0.52
N ILE A 4 -12.09 -12.30 1.40
CA ILE A 4 -11.78 -10.89 1.10
C ILE A 4 -10.27 -10.71 0.91
N PHE A 5 -9.45 -11.31 1.78
CA PHE A 5 -8.01 -11.28 1.63
C PHE A 5 -7.55 -11.99 0.36
N ALA A 6 -8.17 -13.12 0.03
CA ALA A 6 -7.87 -13.84 -1.21
C ALA A 6 -8.23 -12.99 -2.45
N GLU A 7 -9.38 -12.31 -2.45
CA GLU A 7 -9.80 -11.41 -3.54
C GLU A 7 -8.92 -10.16 -3.67
N LEU A 8 -8.32 -9.68 -2.57
CA LEU A 8 -7.40 -8.53 -2.58
C LEU A 8 -6.01 -8.84 -3.17
N ILE A 9 -5.59 -10.10 -3.13
CA ILE A 9 -4.27 -10.54 -3.58
C ILE A 9 -4.32 -11.44 -4.81
N SER A 10 -5.50 -11.64 -5.39
CA SER A 10 -5.67 -12.51 -6.57
C SER A 10 -6.17 -11.71 -7.76
N ASP A 11 -5.56 -11.91 -8.92
CA ASP A 11 -6.01 -11.41 -10.22
C ASP A 11 -7.30 -12.13 -10.66
N SER A 12 -7.96 -11.60 -11.69
CA SER A 12 -9.15 -12.11 -12.40
C SER A 12 -9.11 -13.61 -12.73
N ASN A 13 -7.92 -14.20 -12.85
CA ASN A 13 -7.70 -15.62 -13.11
C ASN A 13 -7.51 -16.49 -11.84
N GLY A 14 -7.69 -15.91 -10.64
CA GLY A 14 -7.49 -16.60 -9.36
C GLY A 14 -6.02 -16.89 -9.02
N ARG A 15 -5.07 -16.23 -9.71
CA ARG A 15 -3.63 -16.30 -9.43
C ARG A 15 -3.22 -15.12 -8.56
N ALA A 16 -2.17 -15.26 -7.76
CA ALA A 16 -1.68 -14.14 -6.94
C ALA A 16 -1.27 -12.96 -7.83
N ASP A 17 -1.82 -11.77 -7.55
CA ASP A 17 -1.42 -10.51 -8.16
C ASP A 17 -0.18 -9.99 -7.42
N GLU A 18 0.96 -10.15 -8.08
CA GLU A 18 2.28 -9.77 -7.54
C GLU A 18 2.35 -8.28 -7.21
N LEU A 19 1.70 -7.40 -7.99
CA LEU A 19 1.71 -5.96 -7.78
C LEU A 19 0.80 -5.57 -6.61
N ALA A 20 -0.34 -6.25 -6.47
CA ALA A 20 -1.20 -6.05 -5.31
C ALA A 20 -0.53 -6.47 -4.01
N VAL A 21 0.11 -7.64 -4.02
CA VAL A 21 0.88 -8.14 -2.87
C VAL A 21 2.04 -7.21 -2.54
N LEU A 22 2.82 -6.77 -3.54
CA LEU A 22 3.95 -5.86 -3.34
C LEU A 22 3.51 -4.50 -2.78
N SER A 23 2.39 -3.96 -3.28
CA SER A 23 1.79 -2.72 -2.80
C SER A 23 1.36 -2.83 -1.32
N ILE A 24 0.68 -3.93 -0.95
CA ILE A 24 0.28 -4.20 0.44
C ILE A 24 1.51 -4.28 1.35
N ILE A 25 2.54 -5.03 0.94
CA ILE A 25 3.79 -5.15 1.70
C ILE A 25 4.47 -3.78 1.85
N GLY A 26 4.50 -2.97 0.79
CA GLY A 26 5.07 -1.62 0.81
C GLY A 26 4.37 -0.70 1.81
N VAL A 27 3.03 -0.65 1.77
CA VAL A 27 2.23 0.17 2.70
C VAL A 27 2.41 -0.30 4.15
N LEU A 28 2.38 -1.61 4.40
CA LEU A 28 2.61 -2.15 5.74
C LEU A 28 4.02 -1.84 6.26
N SER A 29 5.03 -1.92 5.39
CA SER A 29 6.41 -1.58 5.74
C SER A 29 6.55 -0.09 6.09
N PHE A 30 5.90 0.79 5.33
CA PHE A 30 5.86 2.23 5.60
C PHE A 30 5.24 2.52 6.97
N ILE A 31 4.06 1.95 7.25
CA ILE A 31 3.38 2.10 8.56
C ILE A 31 4.26 1.56 9.70
N GLY A 32 4.89 0.40 9.51
CA GLY A 32 5.77 -0.20 10.51
C GLY A 32 6.99 0.66 10.83
N LEU A 33 7.62 1.25 9.81
CA LEU A 33 8.77 2.14 9.98
C LEU A 33 8.39 3.44 10.69
N GLU A 34 7.22 4.01 10.37
CA GLU A 34 6.69 5.19 11.06
C GLU A 34 6.38 4.91 12.54
N LEU A 35 5.73 3.78 12.83
CA LEU A 35 5.51 3.36 14.22
C LEU A 35 6.81 3.13 14.97
N PHE A 36 7.81 2.51 14.34
CA PHE A 36 9.13 2.33 14.93
C PHE A 36 9.83 3.67 15.21
N ALA A 37 9.77 4.61 14.27
CA ALA A 37 10.34 5.94 14.43
C ALA A 37 9.72 6.70 15.61
N VAL A 38 8.39 6.67 15.73
CA VAL A 38 7.69 7.40 16.80
C VAL A 38 7.79 6.68 18.14
N LEU A 39 7.52 5.38 18.19
CA LEU A 39 7.41 4.63 19.45
C LEU A 39 8.75 4.18 20.01
N VAL A 40 9.71 3.82 19.16
CA VAL A 40 11.00 3.25 19.58
C VAL A 40 12.11 4.29 19.50
N ARG A 41 12.12 5.12 18.46
CA ARG A 41 13.14 6.18 18.29
C ARG A 41 12.73 7.52 18.89
N HIS A 42 11.52 7.61 19.46
CA HIS A 42 10.97 8.82 20.09
C HIS A 42 11.04 10.06 19.19
N GLN A 43 10.96 9.87 17.87
CA GLN A 43 10.90 10.99 16.94
C GLN A 43 9.53 11.67 17.04
N ALA A 44 9.51 12.98 16.82
CA ALA A 44 8.27 13.72 16.74
C ALA A 44 7.48 13.22 15.53
N PHE A 45 6.22 12.85 15.74
CA PHE A 45 5.34 12.50 14.65
C PHE A 45 4.98 13.77 13.88
N GLU A 46 5.22 13.76 12.57
CA GLU A 46 4.89 14.85 11.64
C GLU A 46 3.72 14.42 10.74
N PRO A 47 2.45 14.77 11.07
CA PRO A 47 1.27 14.26 10.38
C PRO A 47 1.23 14.58 8.88
N GLU A 48 1.76 15.75 8.50
CA GLU A 48 1.81 16.19 7.10
C GLU A 48 2.73 15.30 6.26
N ARG A 49 3.94 15.00 6.77
CA ARG A 49 4.88 14.10 6.10
C ARG A 49 4.34 12.68 6.02
N PHE A 50 3.73 12.20 7.11
CA PHE A 50 3.07 10.91 7.11
C PHE A 50 1.96 10.83 6.06
N GLY A 51 1.10 11.86 5.99
CA GLY A 51 0.01 11.94 5.01
C GLY A 51 0.50 11.97 3.57
N MET A 52 1.55 12.73 3.27
CA MET A 52 2.19 12.74 1.95
C MET A 52 2.81 11.38 1.61
N GLY A 53 3.50 10.74 2.56
CA GLY A 53 4.10 9.42 2.37
C GLY A 53 3.06 8.33 2.13
N LEU A 54 2.01 8.27 2.94
CA LEU A 54 0.91 7.32 2.79
C LEU A 54 0.14 7.56 1.47
N GLY A 55 -0.17 8.81 1.17
CA GLY A 55 -0.87 9.20 -0.07
C GLY A 55 -0.08 8.82 -1.31
N SER A 56 1.24 9.04 -1.31
CA SER A 56 2.11 8.63 -2.42
C SER A 56 2.24 7.11 -2.56
N ALA A 57 2.31 6.37 -1.45
CA ALA A 57 2.32 4.90 -1.47
C ALA A 57 1.01 4.32 -2.04
N ILE A 58 -0.15 4.87 -1.64
CA ILE A 58 -1.46 4.47 -2.19
C ILE A 58 -1.56 4.82 -3.68
N ALA A 59 -1.14 6.03 -4.08
CA ALA A 59 -1.15 6.45 -5.47
C ALA A 59 -0.23 5.57 -6.35
N ALA A 60 0.97 5.26 -5.87
CA ALA A 60 1.89 4.35 -6.55
C ALA A 60 1.31 2.94 -6.68
N GLY A 61 0.66 2.44 -5.63
CA GLY A 61 -0.06 1.16 -5.66
C GLY A 61 -1.19 1.15 -6.69
N ALA A 62 -2.02 2.20 -6.72
CA ALA A 62 -3.12 2.32 -7.66
C ALA A 62 -2.63 2.44 -9.13
N ILE A 63 -1.57 3.21 -9.38
CA ILE A 63 -0.95 3.31 -10.71
C ILE A 63 -0.34 1.95 -11.12
N GLY A 64 0.37 1.29 -10.20
CA GLY A 64 0.98 -0.02 -10.43
C GLY A 64 -0.05 -1.11 -10.73
N MET A 65 -1.18 -1.12 -10.04
CA MET A 65 -2.31 -2.04 -10.27
C MET A 65 -3.11 -1.72 -11.55
N GLY A 66 -2.68 -0.75 -12.37
CA GLY A 66 -3.30 -0.47 -13.66
C GLY A 66 -4.55 0.41 -13.60
N LEU A 67 -4.77 1.22 -12.55
CA LEU A 67 -5.87 2.20 -12.56
C LEU A 67 -5.73 3.23 -13.70
N SER A 68 -4.51 3.44 -14.20
CA SER A 68 -4.23 4.22 -15.42
C SER A 68 -4.77 3.58 -16.70
N SER A 69 -4.96 2.25 -16.76
CA SER A 69 -5.50 1.56 -17.93
C SER A 69 -7.03 1.64 -18.04
N ARG A 70 -7.71 2.14 -17.00
CA ARG A 70 -9.18 2.28 -16.97
C ARG A 70 -9.70 3.68 -17.28
N PHE A 71 -8.84 4.70 -17.24
CA PHE A 71 -9.20 6.10 -17.54
C PHE A 71 -8.44 6.69 -18.75
N GLY A 72 -7.64 5.87 -19.45
CA GLY A 72 -6.83 6.26 -20.61
C GLY A 72 -7.24 5.59 -21.93
N GLY A 73 -8.54 5.34 -22.14
CA GLY A 73 -9.10 4.81 -23.39
C GLY A 73 -10.24 5.68 -23.88
#